data_AF-A0A1F6H434-F1
#
_entry.id   AF-A0A1F6H434-F1
#
_cell.length_a   1.000
_cell.length_b   1.000
_cell.length_c   1.000
_cell.angle_alpha   90.00
_cell.angle_beta   90.00
_cell.angle_gamma   90.00
#
_symmetry.space_group_name_H-M   'P 1'
#
loop_
_entity.id
_entity.type
_entity.pdbx_description
1 polymer ?
#
loop_
_entity_poly.entity_id
_entity_poly.type
_entity_poly.pdbx_seq_one_letter_code
_entity_poly.pdbx_strand_id
1 'polypeptide(L)'
;MPAVAQDAETGEVLIVAYANRQALDYSLEHQVAAFWSTSRNELWIKGATSGEFLDLVEVLVNCEQNSLLYKVKVRNVGACHTKNTQGQPRKGCYYRRIDKQGRLENLDA
;
A
#
# COMPACT_ATOMS: atom_id res chain seq x y z
N MET A 1 2.49 -11.61 -8.18
CA MET A 1 1.02 -11.55 -8.00
C MET A 1 0.63 -10.16 -7.52
N PRO A 2 -0.46 -9.54 -8.01
CA PRO A 2 -0.96 -8.27 -7.46
C PRO A 2 -1.27 -8.38 -5.97
N ALA A 3 -0.92 -7.35 -5.21
CA ALA A 3 -1.22 -7.22 -3.79
C ALA A 3 -1.75 -5.81 -3.50
N VAL A 4 -2.89 -5.74 -2.83
CA VAL A 4 -3.53 -4.49 -2.41
C VAL A 4 -3.30 -4.32 -0.92
N ALA A 5 -2.78 -3.18 -0.48
CA ALA A 5 -2.83 -2.79 0.92
C ALA A 5 -4.06 -1.91 1.15
N GLN A 6 -4.94 -2.34 2.03
CA GLN A 6 -6.15 -1.64 2.43
C GLN A 6 -6.11 -1.41 3.94
N ASP A 7 -6.44 -0.20 4.35
CA ASP A 7 -6.59 0.12 5.76
C ASP A 7 -7.65 -0.79 6.42
N ALA A 8 -7.27 -1.38 7.56
CA ALA A 8 -8.10 -2.37 8.25
C ALA A 8 -9.36 -1.75 8.86
N GLU A 9 -9.30 -0.47 9.25
CA GLU A 9 -10.37 0.21 10.00
C GLU A 9 -11.31 0.97 9.07
N THR A 10 -10.76 1.69 8.10
CA THR A 10 -11.52 2.59 7.20
C THR A 10 -11.93 1.91 5.89
N GLY A 11 -11.25 0.84 5.49
CA GLY A 11 -11.42 0.22 4.18
C GLY A 11 -10.80 1.02 3.01
N GLU A 12 -10.09 2.11 3.28
CA GLU A 12 -9.38 2.88 2.25
C GLU A 12 -8.29 2.03 1.58
N VAL A 13 -8.26 2.01 0.25
CA VAL A 13 -7.15 1.38 -0.48
C VAL A 13 -5.95 2.31 -0.47
N LEU A 14 -4.84 1.85 0.10
CA LEU A 14 -3.65 2.66 0.32
C LEU A 14 -2.65 2.50 -0.83
N ILE A 15 -2.34 1.27 -1.22
CA ILE A 15 -1.30 0.95 -2.21
C ILE A 15 -1.72 -0.29 -3.00
N VAL A 16 -1.39 -0.30 -4.30
CA VAL A 16 -1.32 -1.53 -5.10
C VAL A 16 0.13 -1.74 -5.53
N ALA A 17 0.62 -2.97 -5.33
CA ALA A 17 1.95 -3.40 -5.69
C ALA A 17 1.91 -4.88 -6.10
N TYR A 18 3.07 -5.52 -6.16
CA TYR A 18 3.18 -6.96 -6.38
C TYR A 18 3.74 -7.64 -5.14
N ALA A 19 3.40 -8.91 -4.96
CA ALA A 19 4.03 -9.82 -4.02
C ALA A 19 4.49 -11.08 -4.76
N ASN A 20 5.66 -11.58 -4.38
CA ASN A 20 6.10 -12.94 -4.67
C ASN A 20 6.10 -13.74 -3.35
N ARG A 21 6.57 -14.99 -3.39
CA ARG A 21 6.63 -15.84 -2.19
C ARG A 21 7.47 -15.22 -1.08
N GLN A 22 8.65 -14.69 -1.40
CA GLN A 22 9.54 -14.02 -0.45
C GLN A 22 8.87 -12.82 0.24
N ALA A 23 8.16 -11.98 -0.50
CA ALA A 23 7.45 -10.83 0.06
C ALA A 23 6.30 -11.25 0.99
N LEU A 24 5.56 -12.30 0.62
CA LEU A 24 4.49 -12.84 1.47
C LEU A 24 5.05 -13.45 2.76
N ASP A 25 6.07 -14.31 2.65
CA ASP A 25 6.70 -14.96 3.81
C ASP A 25 7.26 -13.91 4.77
N TYR A 26 7.98 -12.90 4.26
CA TYR A 26 8.48 -11.78 5.07
C TYR A 26 7.33 -11.04 5.77
N SER A 27 6.22 -10.80 5.07
CA SER A 27 5.09 -10.07 5.64
C SER A 27 4.44 -10.83 6.80
N LEU A 28 4.29 -12.15 6.65
CA LEU A 28 3.74 -13.03 7.69
C LEU A 28 4.71 -13.18 8.88
N GLU A 29 6.01 -13.27 8.63
CA GLU A 29 7.02 -13.42 9.69
C GLU A 29 7.14 -12.13 10.52
N HIS A 30 7.22 -10.98 9.86
CA HIS A 30 7.52 -9.71 10.52
C HIS A 30 6.28 -8.86 10.83
N GLN A 31 5.09 -9.31 10.46
CA GLN A 31 3.81 -8.61 10.66
C GLN A 31 3.82 -7.18 10.09
N VAL A 32 4.50 -6.98 8.96
CA VAL A 32 4.55 -5.71 8.22
C VAL A 32 4.39 -5.95 6.73
N ALA A 33 3.74 -5.05 6.01
CA ALA A 33 3.55 -5.22 4.57
C ALA A 33 4.90 -5.12 3.82
N ALA A 34 5.28 -6.22 3.18
CA ALA A 34 6.36 -6.27 2.22
C ALA A 34 5.84 -6.63 0.82
N PHE A 35 6.47 -6.04 -0.18
CA PHE A 35 6.11 -6.18 -1.58
C PHE A 35 7.34 -6.60 -2.39
N TRP A 36 7.12 -7.00 -3.62
CA TRP A 36 8.15 -7.26 -4.61
C TRP A 36 8.20 -6.11 -5.62
N SER A 37 9.35 -5.45 -5.71
CA SER A 37 9.58 -4.47 -6.78
C SER A 37 9.91 -5.22 -8.07
N THR A 38 8.98 -5.22 -9.03
CA THR A 38 9.19 -5.87 -10.33
C THR A 38 10.24 -5.16 -11.19
N SER A 39 10.43 -3.85 -11.01
CA SER A 39 11.43 -3.08 -11.74
C SER A 39 12.84 -3.23 -11.16
N ARG A 40 12.97 -3.34 -9.84
CA ARG A 40 14.27 -3.50 -9.15
C ARG A 40 14.63 -4.96 -8.87
N ASN A 41 13.70 -5.88 -9.09
CA ASN A 41 13.84 -7.31 -8.83
C ASN A 41 14.30 -7.61 -7.39
N GLU A 42 13.67 -6.94 -6.42
CA GLU A 42 14.06 -7.01 -5.02
C GLU A 42 12.83 -6.94 -4.09
N LEU A 43 13.06 -7.38 -2.84
CA LEU A 43 12.11 -7.22 -1.75
C LEU A 43 12.03 -5.74 -1.34
N TRP A 44 10.82 -5.22 -1.24
CA TRP A 44 10.54 -3.87 -0.78
C TRP A 44 9.69 -3.91 0.49
N ILE A 45 10.32 -3.61 1.63
CA ILE A 45 9.65 -3.53 2.92
C ILE A 45 9.05 -2.13 3.06
N LYS A 46 7.72 -2.02 3.14
CA LYS A 46 7.05 -0.73 3.22
C LYS A 46 7.39 -0.05 4.54
N GLY A 47 7.99 1.15 4.45
CA GLY A 47 8.38 1.94 5.62
C GLY A 47 9.83 1.75 6.05
N ALA A 48 10.59 0.82 5.47
CA ALA A 48 11.99 0.58 5.88
C ALA A 48 12.89 1.83 5.77
N THR A 49 12.65 2.69 4.78
CA THR A 49 13.40 3.94 4.60
C THR A 49 12.73 5.14 5.29
N SER A 50 11.40 5.19 5.31
CA SER A 50 10.67 6.38 5.77
C SER A 50 10.17 6.31 7.20
N GLY A 51 10.22 5.14 7.85
CA GLY A 51 9.54 4.86 9.12
C GLY A 51 8.02 4.67 9.00
N GLU A 52 7.45 4.90 7.82
CA GLU A 52 6.00 4.80 7.57
C GLU A 52 5.59 3.36 7.25
N PHE A 53 5.60 2.51 8.27
CA PHE A 53 5.23 1.10 8.15
C PHE A 53 3.72 0.90 8.01
N LEU A 54 3.35 -0.20 7.37
CA LEU A 54 1.99 -0.72 7.32
C LEU A 54 1.99 -2.05 8.08
N ASP A 55 1.42 -2.04 9.28
CA ASP A 55 1.36 -3.21 10.16
C ASP A 55 0.34 -4.20 9.61
N LEU A 56 0.76 -5.42 9.35
CA LEU A 56 -0.10 -6.44 8.76
C LEU A 56 -1.09 -6.95 9.81
N VAL A 57 -2.37 -6.95 9.46
CA VAL A 57 -3.46 -7.48 10.30
C VAL A 57 -3.92 -8.84 9.80
N GLU A 58 -4.19 -8.94 8.49
CA GLU A 58 -4.58 -10.18 7.84
C GLU A 58 -4.24 -10.15 6.34
N VAL A 59 -4.17 -11.33 5.74
CA VAL A 59 -4.01 -11.51 4.29
C VAL A 59 -5.20 -12.29 3.77
N LEU A 60 -5.99 -11.67 2.90
CA LEU A 60 -7.07 -12.33 2.19
C LEU A 60 -6.62 -12.69 0.77
N VAL A 61 -7.21 -13.76 0.25
CA VAL A 61 -6.95 -14.29 -1.09
C VAL A 61 -8.26 -14.25 -1.87
N ASN A 62 -8.24 -13.76 -3.10
CA ASN A 62 -9.46 -13.76 -3.92
C ASN A 62 -9.84 -15.18 -4.38
N CYS A 63 -11.04 -15.34 -4.95
CA CYS A 63 -11.58 -16.63 -5.37
C CYS A 63 -10.71 -17.38 -6.40
N GLU A 64 -10.07 -16.64 -7.31
CA GLU A 64 -9.17 -17.23 -8.33
C GLU A 64 -7.73 -17.40 -7.83
N GLN A 65 -7.44 -17.04 -6.58
CA GLN A 65 -6.11 -17.16 -5.97
C GLN A 65 -5.00 -16.46 -6.76
N ASN A 66 -5.35 -15.38 -7.46
CA ASN A 66 -4.46 -14.62 -8.34
C ASN A 66 -4.22 -13.19 -7.84
N SER A 67 -4.68 -12.86 -6.63
CA SER A 67 -4.37 -11.60 -5.96
C SER A 67 -4.46 -11.73 -4.43
N LEU A 68 -3.75 -10.85 -3.74
CA LEU A 68 -3.78 -10.74 -2.27
C LEU A 68 -4.36 -9.39 -1.85
N LEU A 69 -5.08 -9.39 -0.74
CA LEU A 69 -5.49 -8.20 -0.01
C LEU A 69 -4.85 -8.22 1.37
N TYR A 70 -3.89 -7.32 1.58
CA TYR A 70 -3.30 -7.04 2.88
C TYR A 70 -4.17 -6.04 3.60
N LYS A 71 -4.78 -6.47 4.70
CA LYS A 71 -5.40 -5.55 5.64
C LYS A 71 -4.34 -5.07 6.59
N VAL A 72 -4.19 -3.75 6.68
CA VAL A 72 -3.07 -3.14 7.38
C VAL A 72 -3.50 -1.99 8.29
N LYS A 73 -2.70 -1.68 9.30
CA LYS A 73 -2.79 -0.42 10.04
C LYS A 73 -1.62 0.49 9.65
N VAL A 74 -1.90 1.76 9.36
CA VAL A 74 -0.84 2.76 9.14
C VAL A 74 -0.20 3.09 10.49
N ARG A 75 1.10 2.83 10.63
CA ARG A 75 1.78 2.99 11.93
C ARG A 75 1.94 4.47 12.33
N ASN A 76 2.17 5.34 11.35
CA ASN A 76 2.44 6.76 11.56
C ASN A 76 1.48 7.64 10.74
N VAL A 77 1.98 8.36 9.73
CA VAL A 77 1.26 9.45 9.06
C VAL A 77 0.64 8.99 7.74
N GLY A 78 1.34 8.20 6.94
CA GLY A 78 0.83 7.87 5.61
C GLY A 78 1.57 6.80 4.84
N ALA A 79 0.90 6.24 3.83
CA ALA A 79 1.46 5.19 2.99
C ALA A 79 2.19 5.74 1.74
N CYS A 80 1.98 6.99 1.34
CA CYS A 80 2.59 7.55 0.12
C CYS A 80 3.89 8.31 0.41
N HIS A 81 4.85 8.25 -0.52
CA HIS A 81 6.07 9.05 -0.46
C HIS A 81 5.86 10.53 -0.85
N THR A 82 4.72 10.84 -1.49
CA THR A 82 4.36 12.22 -1.84
C THR A 82 3.76 12.94 -0.63
N LYS A 83 3.87 14.27 -0.61
CA LYS A 83 3.43 15.12 0.51
C LYS A 83 2.25 16.02 0.16
N ASN A 84 1.25 16.11 1.04
CA ASN A 84 0.12 17.04 0.91
C ASN A 84 0.59 18.51 0.96
N THR A 85 -0.35 19.45 0.78
CA THR A 85 -0.04 20.89 0.82
C THR A 85 0.51 21.37 2.16
N GLN A 86 0.33 20.59 3.23
CA GLN A 86 0.88 20.83 4.56
C GLN A 86 2.26 20.17 4.78
N GLY A 87 2.83 19.54 3.74
CA GLY A 87 4.15 18.91 3.82
C GLY A 87 4.17 17.53 4.50
N GLN A 88 3.02 16.94 4.77
CA GLN A 88 2.87 15.63 5.44
C GLN A 88 2.73 14.49 4.41
N PRO A 89 3.26 13.29 4.68
CA PRO A 89 2.99 12.10 3.86
C PRO A 89 1.49 11.87 3.65
N ARG A 90 1.08 11.53 2.42
CA ARG A 90 -0.34 11.21 2.17
C ARG A 90 -0.72 9.85 2.69
N LYS A 91 -1.99 9.72 3.13
CA LYS A 91 -2.58 8.47 3.63
C LYS A 91 -2.37 7.30 2.66
N GLY A 92 -2.69 7.50 1.38
CA GLY A 92 -2.55 6.49 0.33
C GLY A 92 -2.09 7.08 -1.00
N CYS A 93 -1.86 6.20 -1.98
CA CYS A 93 -1.46 6.56 -3.34
C CYS A 93 -2.61 7.14 -4.17
N TYR A 94 -3.86 6.96 -3.74
CA TYR A 94 -5.08 7.32 -4.47
C TYR A 94 -5.58 8.74 -4.14
N TYR A 95 -4.67 9.72 -4.10
CA TYR A 95 -4.98 11.12 -3.78
C TYR A 95 -5.42 11.96 -4.99
N ARG A 96 -5.61 11.33 -6.14
CA ARG A 96 -6.06 11.97 -7.39
C ARG A 96 -7.27 11.23 -7.94
N ARG A 97 -8.19 11.96 -8.57
CA ARG A 97 -9.32 11.39 -9.31
C ARG A 97 -9.37 11.89 -10.74
N ILE A 98 -10.07 11.15 -11.58
CA ILE A 98 -10.51 11.61 -12.89
C ILE A 98 -11.96 12.07 -12.74
N ASP A 99 -12.27 13.31 -13.12
CA ASP A 99 -13.63 13.85 -13.06
C ASP A 99 -14.51 13.33 -14.23
N LYS A 100 -15.78 13.75 -14.26
CA LYS A 100 -16.73 13.32 -15.30
C LYS A 100 -16.36 13.82 -16.71
N GLN A 101 -15.44 14.77 -16.81
CA GLN A 101 -14.92 15.35 -18.05
C GLN A 101 -13.55 14.77 -18.42
N GLY A 102 -13.03 13.79 -17.68
CA GLY A 102 -11.73 13.17 -17.94
C GLY A 102 -10.54 13.97 -17.42
N ARG A 103 -10.75 15.03 -16.63
CA ARG A 103 -9.67 15.87 -16.09
C ARG A 103 -9.12 15.28 -14.79
N LEU A 104 -7.80 15.40 -14.61
CA LEU A 104 -7.12 14.96 -13.40
C LEU A 104 -7.28 16.02 -12.30
N GLU A 105 -7.89 15.63 -11.19
CA GLU A 105 -8.07 16.46 -10.01
C GLU A 105 -7.26 15.90 -8.84
N ASN A 106 -6.59 16.78 -8.09
CA ASN A 106 -5.97 16.43 -6.83
C ASN A 106 -6.98 16.62 -5.69
N LEU A 107 -7.19 15.57 -4.88
CA LEU A 107 -8.20 15.54 -3.82
C LEU A 107 -7.77 16.28 -2.55
N ASP A 108 -6.47 16.53 -2.41
CA ASP A 108 -5.86 17.16 -1.23
C ASP A 108 -4.98 18.37 -1.58
N ALA A 109 -5.26 18.99 -2.74
CA ALA A 109 -4.71 20.28 -3.13
C ALA A 109 -5.28 21.43 -2.29
#